data_AF-A0A1L7GL22-F1
#
_entry.id   AF-A0A1L7GL22-F1
#
_cell.length_a   1.000
_cell.length_b   1.000
_cell.length_c   1.000
_cell.angle_alpha   90.00
_cell.angle_beta   90.00
_cell.angle_gamma   90.00
#
_symmetry.space_group_name_H-M   'P 1'
#
loop_
_entity.id
_entity.type
_entity.pdbx_description
1 polymer ?
#
loop_
_entity_poly.entity_id
_entity_poly.type
_entity_poly.pdbx_seq_one_letter_code
_entity_poly.pdbx_strand_id
1 'polypeptide(L)'
;MRDWVVHVLTVVNDHFADAVAKHAGVAANVQAELGHHGLVLSPESPNTRSKARIMAQRDVDHVGETYRCEWHAKKEPNRNRVHFSLPDQRLGGRILIGIFVDHLDTE
;
A
#
# COMPACT_ATOMS: atom_id res chain seq x y z
N MET A 1 14.65 7.84 -10.18
CA MET A 1 14.04 7.05 -9.07
C MET A 1 13.26 7.97 -8.14
N ARG A 2 13.90 9.04 -7.64
CA ARG A 2 13.27 10.08 -6.83
C ARG A 2 11.91 10.54 -7.38
N ASP A 3 11.83 10.91 -8.64
CA ASP A 3 10.59 11.48 -9.21
C ASP A 3 9.43 10.49 -9.19
N TRP A 4 9.69 9.20 -9.41
CA TRP A 4 8.66 8.16 -9.28
C TRP A 4 8.19 8.00 -7.84
N VAL A 5 9.12 8.01 -6.88
CA VAL A 5 8.76 7.94 -5.44
C VAL A 5 7.92 9.16 -5.04
N VAL A 6 8.34 10.37 -5.44
CA VAL A 6 7.58 11.60 -5.17
C VAL A 6 6.18 11.51 -5.80
N HIS A 7 6.08 11.07 -7.06
CA HIS A 7 4.80 10.89 -7.73
C HIS A 7 3.88 9.91 -6.99
N VAL A 8 4.42 8.76 -6.56
CA VAL A 8 3.68 7.79 -5.73
C VAL A 8 3.19 8.47 -4.45
N LEU A 9 4.09 9.09 -3.69
CA LEU A 9 3.76 9.72 -2.41
C LEU A 9 2.72 10.83 -2.54
N THR A 10 2.79 11.64 -3.61
CA THR A 10 1.77 12.65 -3.92
C THR A 10 0.41 12.00 -4.16
N VAL A 11 0.31 11.04 -5.08
CA VAL A 11 -0.97 10.40 -5.42
C VAL A 11 -1.58 9.68 -4.20
N VAL A 12 -0.79 8.95 -3.43
CA VAL A 12 -1.33 8.23 -2.27
C VAL A 12 -1.72 9.16 -1.13
N ASN A 13 -1.00 10.27 -0.94
CA ASN A 13 -1.36 11.28 0.06
C ASN A 13 -2.67 12.00 -0.30
N ASP A 14 -2.83 12.37 -1.57
CA ASP A 14 -3.92 13.24 -2.01
C ASP A 14 -5.21 12.48 -2.35
N HIS A 15 -5.11 11.19 -2.73
CA HIS A 15 -6.25 10.49 -3.36
C HIS A 15 -6.57 9.12 -2.77
N PHE A 16 -5.65 8.45 -2.07
CA PHE A 16 -5.86 7.05 -1.69
C PHE A 16 -7.01 6.88 -0.69
N ALA A 17 -7.09 7.72 0.35
CA ALA A 17 -8.15 7.62 1.35
C ALA A 17 -9.55 7.85 0.75
N ASP A 18 -9.67 8.86 -0.12
CA ASP A 18 -10.91 9.16 -0.82
C ASP A 18 -11.31 8.05 -1.78
N ALA A 19 -10.36 7.47 -2.52
CA ALA A 19 -10.62 6.33 -3.40
C ALA A 19 -11.12 5.11 -2.62
N VAL A 20 -10.50 4.80 -1.47
CA VAL A 20 -10.94 3.71 -0.59
C VAL A 20 -12.36 3.96 -0.07
N ALA A 21 -12.68 5.18 0.38
CA ALA A 21 -14.00 5.54 0.85
C ALA A 21 -15.06 5.47 -0.27
N LYS A 22 -14.79 6.11 -1.42
CA LYS A 22 -15.65 6.16 -2.61
C LYS A 22 -16.04 4.76 -3.10
N HIS A 23 -15.11 3.81 -3.03
CA HIS A 23 -15.29 2.46 -3.54
C HIS A 23 -15.51 1.40 -2.45
N ALA A 24 -15.82 1.82 -1.22
CA ALA A 24 -16.06 0.92 -0.08
C ALA A 24 -14.94 -0.14 0.11
N GLY A 25 -13.69 0.23 -0.18
CA GLY A 25 -12.53 -0.66 -0.07
C GLY A 25 -12.43 -1.76 -1.13
N VAL A 26 -13.30 -1.77 -2.15
CA VAL A 26 -13.22 -2.76 -3.24
C VAL A 26 -11.94 -2.55 -4.05
N ALA A 27 -10.97 -3.44 -3.85
CA ALA A 27 -9.60 -3.25 -4.36
C ALA A 27 -9.53 -3.01 -5.87
N ALA A 28 -10.28 -3.74 -6.69
CA ALA A 28 -10.28 -3.56 -8.14
C ALA A 28 -10.71 -2.14 -8.55
N ASN A 29 -11.68 -1.56 -7.85
CA ASN A 29 -12.19 -0.22 -8.13
C ASN A 29 -11.20 0.86 -7.67
N VAL A 30 -10.59 0.69 -6.49
CA VAL A 30 -9.53 1.59 -5.99
C VAL A 30 -8.33 1.61 -6.93
N GLN A 31 -7.94 0.44 -7.45
CA GLN A 31 -6.86 0.33 -8.44
C GLN A 31 -7.21 1.04 -9.75
N ALA A 32 -8.43 0.86 -10.25
CA ALA A 32 -8.88 1.52 -11.47
C ALA A 32 -8.94 3.06 -11.29
N GLU A 33 -9.46 3.55 -10.17
CA GLU A 33 -9.53 4.98 -9.86
C GLU A 33 -8.14 5.62 -9.88
N LEU A 34 -7.19 5.04 -9.13
CA LEU A 34 -5.84 5.60 -8.99
C LEU A 34 -4.94 5.32 -10.21
N GLY A 35 -5.28 4.32 -11.02
CA GLY A 35 -4.58 4.00 -12.26
C GLY A 35 -4.58 5.16 -13.27
N HIS A 36 -5.59 6.04 -13.23
CA HIS A 36 -5.63 7.25 -14.06
C HIS A 36 -4.49 8.24 -13.78
N HIS A 37 -3.81 8.13 -12.62
CA HIS A 37 -2.61 8.91 -12.30
C HIS A 37 -1.31 8.27 -12.85
N GLY A 38 -1.40 7.23 -13.68
CA GLY A 38 -0.25 6.56 -14.27
C GLY A 38 0.55 5.68 -13.28
N LEU A 39 -0.10 5.23 -12.21
CA LEU A 39 0.49 4.36 -11.20
C LEU A 39 -0.12 2.96 -11.25
N VAL A 40 0.71 1.94 -11.00
CA VAL A 40 0.27 0.56 -10.78
C VAL A 40 0.30 0.31 -9.28
N LEU A 41 -0.88 0.33 -8.66
CA LEU A 41 -1.08 0.09 -7.24
C LEU A 41 -1.89 -1.19 -7.08
N SER A 42 -1.62 -1.97 -6.03
CA SER A 42 -2.42 -3.16 -5.71
C SER A 42 -2.21 -3.55 -4.24
N PRO A 43 -3.18 -4.20 -3.59
CA PRO A 43 -2.91 -4.93 -2.37
C PRO A 43 -2.05 -6.17 -2.67
N GLU A 44 -1.56 -6.81 -1.62
CA GLU A 44 -0.98 -8.15 -1.69
C GLU A 44 -1.92 -9.14 -2.39
N SER A 45 -1.33 -10.12 -3.07
CA SER A 45 -2.10 -11.12 -3.82
C SER A 45 -3.00 -11.94 -2.90
N PRO A 46 -4.12 -12.51 -3.40
CA PRO A 46 -4.96 -13.41 -2.59
C PRO A 46 -4.17 -14.58 -1.97
N ASN A 47 -3.17 -15.11 -2.68
CA ASN A 47 -2.29 -16.18 -2.20
C ASN A 47 -1.40 -15.73 -1.03
N THR A 48 -0.91 -14.49 -1.07
CA THR A 48 -0.13 -13.91 0.03
C THR A 48 -1.03 -13.58 1.20
N ARG A 49 -2.21 -12.98 0.94
CA ARG A 49 -3.20 -12.59 1.94
C ARG A 49 -3.78 -13.77 2.73
N SER A 50 -3.84 -14.96 2.14
CA SER A 50 -4.29 -16.17 2.83
C SER A 50 -3.27 -16.73 3.83
N LYS A 51 -2.01 -16.26 3.80
CA LYS A 51 -0.91 -16.76 4.63
C LYS A 51 -0.58 -15.78 5.74
N ALA A 52 -1.16 -15.99 6.92
CA ALA A 52 -1.01 -15.10 8.07
C ALA A 52 0.46 -14.80 8.43
N ARG A 53 1.34 -15.83 8.43
CA ARG A 53 2.79 -15.67 8.68
C ARG A 53 3.45 -14.70 7.70
N ILE A 54 3.05 -14.76 6.44
CA ILE A 54 3.63 -13.94 5.37
C ILE A 54 3.07 -12.51 5.45
N MET A 55 1.78 -12.36 5.72
CA MET A 55 1.16 -11.05 5.92
C MET A 55 1.73 -10.31 7.14
N ALA A 56 2.14 -11.03 8.20
CA ALA A 56 2.79 -10.44 9.36
C ALA A 56 4.11 -9.74 9.01
N GLN A 57 4.80 -10.14 7.94
CA GLN A 57 6.01 -9.44 7.47
C GLN A 57 5.69 -8.07 6.85
N ARG A 58 4.42 -7.76 6.56
CA ARG A 58 3.97 -6.44 6.08
C ARG A 58 3.52 -5.54 7.23
N ASP A 59 3.57 -6.03 8.46
CA ASP A 59 3.19 -5.26 9.64
C ASP A 59 4.36 -4.37 10.05
N VAL A 60 4.08 -3.09 10.27
CA VAL A 60 5.05 -2.07 10.65
C VAL A 60 4.59 -1.42 11.95
N ASP A 61 5.48 -1.40 12.94
CA ASP A 61 5.22 -0.74 14.21
C ASP A 61 5.55 0.75 14.13
N HIS A 62 4.59 1.58 14.49
CA HIS A 62 4.73 3.03 14.54
C HIS A 62 3.98 3.58 15.75
N VAL A 63 4.71 4.24 16.67
CA VAL A 63 4.14 4.86 17.88
C VAL A 63 3.38 3.86 18.75
N GLY A 64 3.92 2.64 18.90
CA GLY A 64 3.32 1.58 19.72
C GLY A 64 2.12 0.87 19.07
N GLU A 65 1.77 1.24 17.84
CA GLU A 65 0.67 0.66 17.08
C GLU A 65 1.20 -0.08 15.85
N THR A 66 0.57 -1.21 15.52
CA THR A 66 0.92 -2.00 14.34
C THR A 66 0.01 -1.65 13.16
N TYR A 67 0.63 -1.41 12.00
CA TYR A 67 -0.05 -1.10 10.75
C TYR A 67 0.34 -2.08 9.65
N ARG A 68 -0.66 -2.68 9.01
CA ARG A 68 -0.45 -3.60 7.90
C ARG A 68 -0.26 -2.85 6.59
N CYS A 69 0.98 -2.80 6.10
CA CYS A 69 1.34 -2.17 4.83
C CYS A 69 1.17 -3.13 3.64
N GLU A 70 -0.05 -3.65 3.47
CA GLU A 70 -0.38 -4.64 2.43
C GLU A 70 -0.58 -4.03 1.04
N TRP A 71 -0.76 -2.72 0.92
CA TRP A 71 -0.83 -2.06 -0.38
C TRP A 71 0.56 -1.68 -0.86
N HIS A 72 0.76 -1.73 -2.16
CA HIS A 72 2.02 -1.29 -2.76
C HIS A 72 1.86 -0.69 -4.15
N ALA A 73 2.65 0.34 -4.42
CA ALA A 73 2.92 0.82 -5.78
C ALA A 73 4.07 0.02 -6.37
N LYS A 74 3.97 -0.41 -7.63
CA LYS A 74 5.03 -1.13 -8.36
C LYS A 74 5.59 -0.25 -9.47
N LYS A 75 6.91 -0.08 -9.50
CA LYS A 75 7.58 0.53 -10.66
C LYS A 75 7.93 -0.52 -11.72
N GLU A 76 8.44 -1.65 -11.27
CA GLU A 76 8.82 -2.80 -12.10
C GLU A 76 8.13 -4.05 -11.54
N PRO A 77 7.89 -5.10 -12.36
CA PRO A 77 7.16 -6.28 -11.92
C PRO A 77 7.73 -6.90 -10.62
N ASN A 78 9.05 -6.98 -10.53
CA ASN A 78 9.76 -7.73 -9.49
C ASN A 78 10.56 -6.86 -8.50
N ARG A 79 10.61 -5.54 -8.69
CA ARG A 79 11.48 -4.63 -7.91
C ARG A 79 10.83 -3.27 -7.73
N ASN A 80 11.39 -2.47 -6.82
CA ASN A 80 11.02 -1.07 -6.61
C ASN A 80 9.53 -0.92 -6.24
N ARG A 81 9.22 -1.19 -4.98
CA ARG A 81 7.87 -1.08 -4.41
C ARG A 81 7.85 -0.05 -3.29
N VAL A 82 6.80 0.75 -3.23
CA VAL A 82 6.48 1.58 -2.05
C VAL A 82 5.28 0.93 -1.38
N HIS A 83 5.46 0.44 -0.16
CA HIS A 83 4.41 -0.20 0.60
C HIS A 83 3.73 0.78 1.54
N PHE A 84 2.43 0.59 1.76
CA PHE A 84 1.64 1.47 2.61
C PHE A 84 0.39 0.79 3.17
N SER A 85 -0.12 1.33 4.27
CA SER A 85 -1.32 0.83 4.94
C SER A 85 -2.61 1.31 4.27
N LEU A 86 -3.73 0.70 4.68
CA LEU A 86 -5.03 1.37 4.52
C LEU A 86 -5.09 2.66 5.34
N PRO A 87 -5.97 3.61 4.99
CA PRO A 87 -6.24 4.78 5.81
C PRO A 87 -6.71 4.36 7.20
N ASP A 88 -6.11 4.91 8.24
CA ASP A 88 -6.41 4.53 9.63
C ASP A 88 -6.81 5.76 10.46
N GLN A 89 -7.85 5.62 11.29
CA GLN A 89 -8.31 6.70 12.16
C GLN A 89 -7.27 7.10 13.21
N ARG A 90 -6.41 6.16 13.64
CA ARG A 90 -5.28 6.45 14.53
C ARG A 90 -4.26 7.42 13.90
N LEU A 91 -4.26 7.52 12.57
CA LEU A 91 -3.42 8.44 11.79
C LEU A 91 -4.20 9.69 11.30
N GLY A 92 -5.43 9.89 11.79
CA GLY A 92 -6.34 10.94 11.32
C GLY A 92 -6.84 10.71 9.90
N GLY A 93 -7.09 9.45 9.52
CA GLY A 93 -7.54 9.07 8.18
C GLY A 93 -6.42 9.02 7.14
N ARG A 94 -5.15 9.11 7.56
CA ARG A 94 -3.97 8.99 6.69
C ARG A 94 -3.46 7.56 6.62
N ILE A 95 -2.53 7.33 5.71
CA ILE A 95 -1.79 6.08 5.56
C ILE A 95 -0.44 6.15 6.27
N LEU A 96 0.09 4.98 6.63
CA LEU A 96 1.49 4.79 6.97
C LEU A 96 2.26 4.31 5.74
N ILE A 97 3.43 4.88 5.47
CA ILE A 97 4.37 4.32 4.48
C ILE A 97 5.30 3.34 5.21
N GLY A 98 5.30 2.08 4.76
CA GLY A 98 6.15 1.02 5.31
C GLY A 98 7.48 0.94 4.56
N ILE A 99 8.59 0.87 5.31
CA ILE A 99 9.93 0.65 4.77
C ILE A 99 10.37 -0.76 5.15
N PHE A 100 10.60 -1.60 4.13
CA PHE A 100 11.11 -2.95 4.30
C PHE A 100 12.54 -3.01 3.80
N VAL A 101 13.46 -3.40 4.67
CA VAL A 101 14.90 -3.53 4.36
C VAL A 101 15.28 -4.95 3.95
N ASP A 102 14.49 -5.93 4.39
CA ASP A 102 14.65 -7.34 4.08
C ASP A 102 13.69 -7.78 2.97
N HIS A 103 14.01 -8.92 2.34
CA HIS A 103 13.11 -9.53 1.38
C HIS A 103 11.87 -10.08 2.08
N LEU A 104 10.69 -9.78 1.52
CA LEU A 104 9.41 -10.29 2.01
C LEU A 104 9.04 -11.59 1.29
N ASP A 105 8.64 -12.60 2.04
CA ASP A 105 8.17 -13.88 1.50
C ASP A 105 6.88 -13.68 0.68
N THR A 106 6.65 -14.53 -0.32
CA THR A 106 5.39 -14.54 -1.08
C THR A 106 4.74 -15.91 -1.15
N GLU A 107 5.44 -16.98 -0.75
CA GLU A 107 5.02 -18.37 -0.85
C GLU A 107 5.23 -19.15 0.45
#